data_AF-A0A1X7RTM6-F1
#
_entry.id   AF-A0A1X7RTM6-F1
#
_cell.length_a   1.000
_cell.length_b   1.000
_cell.length_c   1.000
_cell.angle_alpha   90.00
_cell.angle_beta   90.00
_cell.angle_gamma   90.00
#
_symmetry.space_group_name_H-M   'P 1'
#
loop_
_entity.id
_entity.type
_entity.pdbx_description
1 polymer ?
#
loop_
_entity_poly.entity_id
_entity_poly.type
_entity_poly.pdbx_seq_one_letter_code
_entity_poly.pdbx_strand_id
1 'polypeptide(L)'
;MNFFTTTLIALFAAGALAAPAELEARADCGVILPACNGGNIVGKTDCRCNGQVAPCDLWQCPGTTNNVMACGQEGTGCVWL
;
A
#
# COMPACT_ATOMS: atom_id res chain seq x y z
N MET A 1 -39.96 47.58 7.84
CA MET A 1 -39.56 47.58 9.26
C MET A 1 -38.71 46.36 9.52
N ASN A 2 -37.51 46.63 10.02
CA ASN A 2 -36.35 45.81 10.35
C ASN A 2 -36.52 44.29 10.51
N PHE A 3 -35.81 43.57 9.64
CA PHE A 3 -35.29 42.22 9.90
C PHE A 3 -33.97 42.36 10.66
N PHE A 4 -33.94 42.13 11.98
CA PHE A 4 -32.68 41.87 12.69
C PHE A 4 -32.97 41.10 13.97
N THR A 5 -32.78 39.78 13.90
CA THR A 5 -32.72 38.95 15.10
C THR A 5 -31.67 37.86 14.94
N THR A 6 -30.76 37.87 15.92
CA THR A 6 -30.00 36.74 16.46
C THR A 6 -28.83 36.16 15.65
N THR A 7 -27.66 36.75 15.91
CA THR A 7 -26.37 36.07 16.10
C THR A 7 -26.49 35.01 17.22
N LEU A 8 -26.13 33.75 16.92
CA LEU A 8 -25.92 32.58 17.82
C LEU A 8 -25.70 31.40 16.84
N ILE A 9 -24.65 30.59 16.81
CA ILE A 9 -23.86 29.91 17.85
C ILE A 9 -22.54 29.49 17.21
N ALA A 10 -21.46 29.64 17.96
CA ALA A 10 -20.14 29.15 17.64
C ALA A 10 -20.02 27.63 17.83
N LEU A 11 -19.08 27.06 17.07
CA LEU A 11 -18.22 25.94 17.47
C LEU A 11 -18.87 24.58 17.70
N PHE A 12 -18.87 23.74 16.66
CA PHE A 12 -18.68 22.30 16.82
C PHE A 12 -17.32 21.93 16.23
N ALA A 13 -16.29 22.00 17.07
CA ALA A 13 -15.03 21.31 16.87
C ALA A 13 -15.13 19.96 17.57
N ALA A 14 -15.09 18.87 16.81
CA ALA A 14 -14.76 17.49 17.20
C ALA A 14 -15.41 16.56 16.17
N GLY A 15 -14.73 15.68 15.47
CA GLY A 15 -13.30 15.49 15.25
C GLY A 15 -13.29 14.59 14.02
N ALA A 16 -12.49 14.93 13.02
CA ALA A 16 -12.19 13.95 11.99
C ALA A 16 -11.44 12.84 12.71
N LEU A 17 -12.16 11.77 13.05
CA LEU A 17 -11.56 10.46 13.24
C LEU A 17 -10.86 10.19 11.92
N ALA A 18 -9.58 10.55 11.84
CA ALA A 18 -8.70 10.02 10.83
C ALA A 18 -8.85 8.52 10.95
N ALA A 19 -9.57 7.93 9.99
CA ALA A 19 -9.68 6.50 9.86
C ALA A 19 -8.26 5.93 9.99
N PRO A 20 -8.06 4.81 10.69
CA PRO A 20 -6.75 4.19 10.74
C PRO A 20 -6.33 4.00 9.28
N ALA A 21 -5.32 4.75 8.84
CA ALA A 21 -4.60 4.38 7.66
C ALA A 21 -4.01 3.03 8.03
N GLU A 22 -4.64 1.96 7.54
CA GLU A 22 -4.13 0.61 7.58
C GLU A 22 -2.63 0.74 7.29
N LEU A 23 -1.80 0.46 8.29
CA LEU A 23 -0.35 0.58 8.17
C LEU A 23 0.04 -0.50 7.16
N GLU A 24 0.03 -0.14 5.87
CA GLU A 24 0.52 -0.99 4.79
C GLU A 24 1.87 -1.50 5.22
N ALA A 25 2.01 -2.83 5.34
CA ALA A 25 3.27 -3.45 5.66
C ALA A 25 4.31 -2.92 4.67
N ARG A 26 5.30 -2.19 5.19
CA ARG A 26 6.37 -1.66 4.35
C ARG A 26 7.19 -2.84 3.88
N ALA A 27 7.29 -3.02 2.57
CA ALA A 27 8.24 -3.97 2.00
C ALA A 27 9.66 -3.63 2.46
N ASP A 28 10.44 -4.66 2.81
CA ASP A 28 11.85 -4.49 3.17
C ASP A 28 12.71 -4.36 1.91
N CYS A 29 12.98 -3.12 1.51
CA CYS A 29 13.79 -2.82 0.33
C CYS A 29 15.30 -3.05 0.52
N GLY A 30 15.74 -3.37 1.75
CA GLY A 30 17.13 -3.71 2.03
C GLY A 30 17.50 -5.12 1.56
N VAL A 31 16.49 -5.98 1.39
CA VAL A 31 16.67 -7.38 0.98
C VAL A 31 15.84 -7.66 -0.28
N ILE A 32 16.45 -7.43 -1.43
CA ILE A 32 15.90 -7.85 -2.72
C ILE A 32 16.22 -9.33 -2.95
N LEU A 33 15.18 -10.13 -3.16
CA LEU A 33 15.23 -11.58 -3.30
C LEU A 33 14.90 -12.01 -4.74
N PRO A 34 15.35 -13.18 -5.19
CA PRO A 34 14.79 -13.79 -6.39
C PRO A 34 13.33 -14.20 -6.16
N ALA A 35 12.57 -14.38 -7.24
CA ALA A 35 11.24 -14.97 -7.16
C ALA A 35 11.31 -16.38 -6.56
N CYS A 36 10.39 -16.71 -5.67
CA CYS A 36 10.33 -18.03 -5.05
C CYS A 36 10.04 -19.13 -6.08
N ASN A 37 10.66 -20.30 -5.88
CA ASN A 37 10.45 -21.46 -6.74
C ASN A 37 9.02 -22.01 -6.61
N GLY A 38 8.41 -22.34 -7.74
CA GLY A 38 7.05 -22.88 -7.79
C GLY A 38 5.94 -21.86 -7.55
N GLY A 39 6.29 -20.57 -7.43
CA GLY A 39 5.31 -19.49 -7.42
C GLY A 39 4.82 -19.12 -8.82
N ASN A 40 3.80 -18.27 -8.87
CA ASN A 40 3.23 -17.78 -10.12
C ASN A 40 2.78 -16.32 -10.00
N ILE A 41 2.71 -15.65 -11.15
CA ILE A 41 2.13 -14.30 -11.23
C ILE A 41 0.62 -14.42 -10.98
N VAL A 42 0.11 -13.62 -10.05
CA VAL A 42 -1.32 -13.48 -9.74
C VAL A 42 -1.87 -12.10 -10.09
N GLY A 43 -1.02 -11.16 -10.49
CA GLY A 43 -1.41 -9.82 -10.89
C GLY A 43 -0.22 -8.91 -11.15
N LYS A 44 -0.49 -7.61 -11.31
CA LYS A 44 0.51 -6.56 -11.39
C LYS A 44 0.24 -5.49 -10.33
N THR A 45 1.29 -4.83 -9.86
CA THR A 45 1.24 -3.80 -8.83
C THR A 45 2.33 -2.75 -9.06
N ASP A 46 2.24 -1.64 -8.34
CA ASP A 46 3.33 -0.68 -8.28
C ASP A 46 4.49 -1.26 -7.48
N CYS A 47 5.70 -0.97 -7.94
CA CYS A 47 6.90 -1.41 -7.26
C CYS A 47 7.03 -0.74 -5.90
N ARG A 48 7.36 -1.53 -4.87
CA ARG A 48 7.47 -1.03 -3.50
C ARG A 48 8.84 -0.44 -3.19
N CYS A 49 9.85 -0.80 -3.99
CA CYS A 49 11.24 -0.44 -3.74
C CYS A 49 11.87 0.30 -4.92
N ASN A 50 12.70 1.31 -4.59
CA ASN A 50 13.54 1.98 -5.57
C ASN A 50 14.53 1.00 -6.18
N GLY A 51 14.67 1.03 -7.50
CA GLY A 51 15.53 0.11 -8.27
C GLY A 51 14.78 -1.08 -8.89
N GLN A 52 13.53 -1.33 -8.50
CA GLN A 52 12.68 -2.25 -9.26
C GLN A 52 12.18 -1.58 -10.54
N VAL A 53 12.23 -2.31 -11.65
CA VAL A 53 11.68 -1.84 -12.93
C VAL A 53 10.18 -2.10 -12.95
N ALA A 54 9.39 -1.04 -13.09
CA ALA A 54 7.95 -1.10 -13.22
C ALA A 54 7.52 -1.63 -14.60
N PRO A 55 6.34 -2.27 -14.72
CA PRO A 55 5.40 -2.61 -13.65
C PRO A 55 5.84 -3.85 -12.86
N CYS A 56 5.64 -3.86 -11.53
CA CYS A 56 5.98 -5.04 -10.74
C CYS A 56 4.90 -6.12 -10.87
N ASP A 57 5.32 -7.39 -10.92
CA ASP A 57 4.42 -8.54 -10.86
C ASP A 57 4.13 -8.90 -9.40
N LEU A 58 2.86 -9.16 -9.09
CA LEU A 58 2.45 -9.82 -7.85
C LEU A 58 2.74 -11.31 -8.00
N TRP A 59 3.75 -11.79 -7.30
CA TRP A 59 4.21 -13.17 -7.35
C TRP A 59 3.74 -13.91 -6.10
N GLN A 60 2.80 -14.85 -6.26
CA GLN A 60 2.31 -15.70 -5.18
C GLN A 60 3.24 -16.90 -5.02
N CYS A 61 3.81 -17.05 -3.84
CA CYS A 61 4.63 -18.20 -3.47
C CYS A 61 3.79 -19.32 -2.84
N PRO A 62 4.16 -20.60 -3.06
CA PRO A 62 3.53 -21.73 -2.39
C PRO A 62 3.89 -21.76 -0.88
N GLY A 63 3.08 -22.45 -0.07
CA GLY A 63 3.37 -22.71 1.34
C GLY A 63 2.30 -22.18 2.30
N THR A 64 2.31 -20.88 2.59
CA THR A 64 1.40 -20.24 3.56
C THR A 64 0.55 -19.13 2.94
N THR A 65 -0.58 -18.84 3.58
CA THR A 65 -1.45 -17.71 3.22
C THR A 65 -0.68 -16.40 3.37
N ASN A 66 -0.78 -15.50 2.39
CA ASN A 66 -0.07 -14.21 2.31
C ASN A 66 1.42 -14.24 1.95
N ASN A 67 1.94 -15.31 1.33
CA ASN A 67 3.28 -15.27 0.75
C ASN A 67 3.27 -14.61 -0.64
N VAL A 68 3.08 -13.30 -0.69
CA VAL A 68 3.11 -12.56 -1.95
C VAL A 68 4.35 -11.67 -2.00
N MET A 69 4.99 -11.63 -3.17
CA MET A 69 6.10 -10.73 -3.43
C MET A 69 5.72 -9.74 -4.54
N ALA A 70 6.25 -8.52 -4.47
CA ALA A 70 6.29 -7.63 -5.61
C ALA A 70 7.65 -7.80 -6.32
N CYS A 71 7.61 -8.32 -7.54
CA CYS A 71 8.79 -8.59 -8.37
C CYS A 71 8.93 -7.57 -9.49
N GLY A 72 10.05 -6.85 -9.55
CA GLY A 72 10.36 -5.94 -10.65
C GLY A 72 10.69 -6.68 -11.93
N GLN A 73 10.41 -6.04 -13.07
CA GLN A 73 10.78 -6.56 -14.39
C GLN A 73 12.31 -6.60 -14.57
N GLU A 74 12.73 -7.17 -15.70
CA GLU A 74 14.15 -7.22 -16.11
C GLU A 74 15.08 -7.89 -15.08
N GLY A 75 14.51 -8.71 -14.19
CA GLY A 75 15.27 -9.40 -13.15
C GLY A 75 15.75 -8.48 -12.02
N THR A 76 15.14 -7.31 -11.84
CA THR A 76 15.47 -6.39 -10.73
C THR A 76 15.10 -6.91 -9.34
N GLY A 77 14.44 -8.07 -9.28
CA GLY A 77 14.21 -8.83 -8.06
C GLY A 77 12.91 -8.46 -7.33
N CYS A 78 12.67 -9.17 -6.25
CA CYS A 78 11.40 -9.25 -5.55
C CYS A 78 11.52 -8.84 -4.08
N VAL A 79 10.46 -8.29 -3.54
CA VAL A 79 10.34 -7.98 -2.10
C VAL A 79 9.03 -8.53 -1.57
N TRP A 80 9.04 -9.01 -0.32
CA TRP A 80 7.82 -9.49 0.34
C TRP A 80 6.86 -8.33 0.61
N LEU A 81 5.57 -8.61 0.43
CA LEU A 81 4.45 -7.74 0.77
C LEU A 81 3.81 -8.17 2.09
#